data_AF-A0A454VXL0-F1
#
_entry.id   AF-A0A454VXL0-F1
#
_cell.length_a   1.000
_cell.length_b   1.000
_cell.length_c   1.000
_cell.angle_alpha   90.00
_cell.angle_beta   90.00
_cell.angle_gamma   90.00
#
_symmetry.space_group_name_H-M   'P 1'
#
loop_
_entity.id
_entity.type
_entity.pdbx_description
1 polymer ?
#
loop_
_entity_poly.entity_id
_entity_poly.type
_entity_poly.pdbx_seq_one_letter_code
_entity_poly.pdbx_strand_id
1 'polypeptide(L)' 'LDIQRRATGHLAFGHGIHQCLGQQLARVEMRVAFRALIDRFPTLRLAVPTAEVALRPETADIFGVKSLLVAWDAK' A
#
# COMPACT_ATOMS: atom_id res chain seq x y z
N LEU A 1 2.49 -10.29 8.80
CA LEU A 1 2.96 -9.94 7.45
C LEU A 1 4.24 -10.73 7.19
N ASP A 2 4.31 -11.46 6.08
CA ASP A 2 5.54 -12.14 5.64
C ASP A 2 5.92 -11.59 4.25
N ILE A 3 7.01 -10.83 4.18
CA ILE A 3 7.50 -10.20 2.94
C ILE A 3 8.45 -11.11 2.14
N GLN A 4 8.94 -12.20 2.73
CA GLN A 4 9.87 -13.13 2.09
C GLN A 4 9.14 -14.30 1.42
N ARG A 5 7.82 -14.44 1.64
CA ARG A 5 7.00 -15.47 0.98
C ARG A 5 7.11 -15.40 -0.55
N ARG A 6 7.09 -16.57 -1.20
CA ARG A 6 6.96 -16.67 -2.65
C ARG A 6 5.55 -16.30 -3.09
N ALA A 7 5.35 -15.07 -3.54
CA ALA A 7 4.05 -14.54 -3.93
C ALA A 7 3.68 -14.74 -5.43
N THR A 8 4.40 -15.60 -6.16
CA THR A 8 4.10 -15.91 -7.56
C THR A 8 2.71 -16.57 -7.69
N GLY A 9 1.90 -16.13 -8.65
CA GLY A 9 0.55 -16.68 -8.87
C GLY A 9 -0.59 -15.97 -8.12
N HIS A 10 -0.33 -14.82 -7.47
CA HIS A 10 -1.38 -14.01 -6.86
C HIS A 10 -2.36 -13.43 -7.89
N LEU A 11 -3.61 -13.18 -7.50
CA LEU A 11 -4.66 -12.62 -8.37
C LEU A 11 -4.90 -11.11 -8.18
N ALA A 12 -4.05 -10.40 -7.44
CA ALA A 12 -4.22 -8.97 -7.18
C ALA A 12 -4.25 -8.07 -8.45
N PHE A 13 -3.76 -8.55 -9.59
CA PHE A 13 -3.82 -7.87 -10.89
C PHE A 13 -4.74 -8.59 -11.90
N GLY A 14 -5.62 -9.47 -11.43
CA GLY A 14 -6.42 -10.33 -12.30
C GLY A 14 -5.59 -11.36 -13.08
N HIS A 15 -6.22 -11.96 -14.09
CA HIS A 15 -5.65 -12.99 -14.95
C HIS A 15 -6.34 -13.03 -16.33
N GLY A 16 -5.69 -13.62 -17.33
CA GLY A 16 -6.26 -13.81 -18.66
C GLY A 16 -6.36 -12.51 -19.47
N ILE A 17 -7.37 -12.43 -20.34
CA ILE A 17 -7.54 -11.31 -21.30
C ILE A 17 -7.80 -9.95 -20.64
N HIS A 18 -8.24 -9.95 -19.38
CA HIS A 18 -8.48 -8.75 -18.59
C HIS A 18 -7.44 -8.56 -17.46
N GLN A 19 -6.28 -9.24 -17.55
CA GLN A 19 -5.17 -8.99 -16.65
C GLN A 19 -4.81 -7.49 -16.69
N CYS A 20 -4.56 -6.91 -15.51
CA CYS A 20 -4.35 -5.48 -15.35
C CYS A 20 -3.25 -4.96 -16.27
N LEU A 21 -3.64 -4.15 -17.26
CA LEU A 21 -2.72 -3.50 -18.18
C LEU A 21 -1.67 -2.65 -17.46
N GLY A 22 -2.06 -2.03 -16.34
CA GLY A 22 -1.20 -1.18 -15.51
C GLY A 22 -0.26 -1.91 -14.56
N GLN A 23 -0.25 -3.26 -14.50
CA GLN A 23 0.46 -3.99 -13.45
C GLN A 23 1.98 -3.70 -13.40
N GLN A 24 2.61 -3.41 -14.54
CA GLN A 24 4.05 -3.14 -14.59
C GLN A 24 4.36 -1.74 -14.08
N LEU A 25 3.52 -0.76 -14.44
CA LEU A 25 3.64 0.59 -13.90
C LEU A 25 3.43 0.59 -12.38
N ALA A 26 2.36 -0.04 -11.89
CA ALA A 26 2.08 -0.14 -10.46
C ALA A 26 3.25 -0.77 -9.68
N ARG A 27 3.93 -1.78 -10.25
CA ARG A 27 5.13 -2.39 -9.64
C ARG A 27 6.31 -1.42 -9.57
N VAL A 28 6.53 -0.61 -10.61
CA VAL A 28 7.58 0.42 -10.62
C VAL A 28 7.26 1.50 -9.59
N GLU A 29 6.02 2.00 -9.58
CA GLU A 29 5.56 3.00 -8.63
C GLU A 29 5.74 2.52 -7.19
N MET A 30 5.30 1.30 -6.85
CA MET A 30 5.49 0.73 -5.51
C MET A 30 6.97 0.61 -5.14
N ARG A 31 7.83 0.14 -6.06
CA ARG A 31 9.27 -0.01 -5.78
C ARG A 31 9.92 1.33 -5.46
N VAL A 32 9.58 2.38 -6.22
CA VAL A 32 10.14 3.71 -6.02
C VAL A 32 9.53 4.38 -4.79
N ALA A 33 8.20 4.39 -4.67
CA ALA A 33 7.48 5.10 -3.63
C ALA A 33 7.78 4.55 -2.23
N PHE A 34 7.73 3.22 -2.03
CA PHE A 34 8.03 2.65 -0.71
C PHE A 34 9.48 2.91 -0.28
N ARG A 35 10.43 2.80 -1.22
CA ARG A 35 11.83 3.09 -0.93
C ARG A 35 12.03 4.56 -0.57
N ALA A 36 11.51 5.47 -1.39
CA ALA A 36 11.63 6.90 -1.16
C ALA A 36 10.96 7.34 0.15
N LEU A 37 9.79 6.79 0.48
CA LEU A 37 9.06 7.09 1.70
C LEU A 37 9.87 6.74 2.95
N ILE A 38 10.40 5.51 3.00
CA ILE A 38 11.15 5.00 4.16
C ILE A 38 12.51 5.71 4.28
N ASP A 39 13.21 5.95 3.17
CA ASP A 39 14.49 6.67 3.17
C ASP A 39 14.31 8.14 3.62
N ARG A 40 13.21 8.79 3.22
CA ARG A 40 12.97 10.21 3.53
C ARG A 40 12.42 10.43 4.93
N PHE A 41 11.58 9.54 5.43
CA PHE A 41 10.90 9.66 6.72
C PHE A 41 11.17 8.42 7.59
N PRO A 42 12.39 8.25 8.12
CA PRO A 42 12.78 7.04 8.84
C PRO A 42 12.01 6.81 10.16
N THR A 43 11.40 7.86 10.72
CA THR A 43 10.59 7.80 11.95
C THR A 43 9.07 7.81 11.65
N LEU A 44 8.67 7.54 10.41
CA LEU A 44 7.27 7.54 9.99
C LEU A 44 6.46 6.55 10.82
N ARG A 45 5.37 7.01 11.41
CA ARG A 45 4.47 6.23 12.26
C ARG A 45 3.03 6.71 12.09
N LEU A 46 2.07 5.91 12.56
CA LEU A 46 0.70 6.40 12.68
C LEU A 46 0.64 7.52 13.73
N ALA A 47 -0.09 8.58 13.42
CA ALA A 47 -0.36 9.68 14.35
C ALA A 47 -1.50 9.34 15.33
N VAL A 48 -2.20 8.23 15.11
CA VAL A 48 -3.34 7.75 15.90
C VAL A 48 -3.19 6.25 16.18
N PRO A 49 -3.87 5.72 17.21
CA PRO A 49 -4.00 4.28 17.42
C PRO A 49 -4.54 3.55 16.17
N THR A 50 -4.08 2.32 15.93
CA THR A 50 -4.49 1.53 14.76
C THR A 50 -6.01 1.29 14.68
N ALA A 51 -6.68 1.18 15.83
CA ALA A 51 -8.13 0.97 15.91
C ALA A 51 -8.95 2.15 15.36
N GLU A 52 -8.35 3.35 15.25
CA GLU A 52 -9.01 4.54 14.72
C GLU A 52 -8.87 4.68 13.19
N VAL A 53 -8.06 3.83 12.56
CA VAL A 53 -7.87 3.84 11.11
C VAL A 53 -9.10 3.23 10.42
N ALA A 54 -10.02 4.09 10.00
CA ALA A 54 -11.23 3.67 9.31
C ALA A 54 -10.93 3.13 7.90
N LEU A 55 -11.37 1.89 7.65
CA LEU A 55 -11.46 1.36 6.29
C LEU A 55 -12.49 2.14 5.48
N ARG A 56 -12.34 2.12 4.16
CA ARG A 56 -13.41 2.51 3.24
C ARG A 56 -14.62 1.59 3.46
N PRO A 57 -15.85 2.08 3.24
CA PRO A 57 -17.04 1.25 3.37
C PRO A 57 -16.98 0.06 2.42
N GLU A 58 -17.67 -1.03 2.77
CA GLU A 58 -17.71 -2.25 1.95
C GLU A 58 -18.24 -2.03 0.54
N THR A 59 -19.02 -0.97 0.33
CA THR A 59 -19.55 -0.56 -0.97
C THR A 59 -18.51 0.12 -1.88
N ALA A 60 -17.28 0.34 -1.41
CA ALA A 60 -16.23 0.95 -2.23
C ALA A 60 -15.59 -0.06 -3.19
N ASP A 61 -15.45 0.33 -4.46
CA ASP A 61 -14.85 -0.51 -5.51
C ASP A 61 -13.37 -0.87 -5.25
N ILE A 62 -12.67 -0.08 -4.43
CA ILE A 62 -11.24 -0.24 -4.14
C ILE A 62 -11.04 -0.33 -2.63
N PHE A 63 -10.51 -1.46 -2.19
CA PHE A 63 -10.12 -1.70 -0.80
C PHE A 63 -9.04 -0.70 -0.36
N GLY A 64 -9.20 -0.16 0.85
CA GLY A 64 -8.23 0.75 1.43
C GLY A 64 -8.76 1.44 2.67
N VAL A 65 -7.98 2.39 3.18
CA VAL A 65 -8.36 3.26 4.30
C VAL A 65 -8.98 4.55 3.78
N LYS A 66 -9.89 5.14 4.56
CA LYS A 66 -10.46 6.46 4.27
C LYS A 66 -9.41 7.56 4.44
N SER A 67 -8.61 7.46 5.51
CA SER A 67 -7.48 8.32 5.81
C SER A 67 -6.43 7.53 6.60
N LEU A 68 -5.16 7.88 6.43
CA LEU A 68 -4.06 7.35 7.23
C LEU A 68 -3.28 8.53 7.81
N LEU A 69 -3.62 8.92 9.03
CA LEU A 69 -2.92 10.00 9.70
C LEU A 69 -1.55 9.50 10.15
N VAL A 70 -0.50 10.18 9.71
CA VAL A 70 0.89 9.81 9.97
C VAL A 70 1.65 10.98 10.58
N ALA A 71 2.66 10.65 11.38
CA ALA A 71 3.60 11.59 11.95
C ALA A 71 5.03 11.12 11.69
N TRP A 72 5.96 12.06 11.68
CA TRP A 72 7.41 11.82 11.62
C TRP A 72 8.08 12.93 12.43
N ASP A 73 9.32 12.70 12.85
CA ASP A 73 10.04 13.67 13.66
C ASP A 73 10.65 14.73 12.75
N ALA A 74 10.55 15.99 13.15
CA ALA A 74 11.24 17.06 12.46
C ALA A 74 12.76 16.87 12.65
N LYS A 75 13.51 17.15 11.60
CA LYS A 75 14.97 17.15 11.66
C LYS A 75 15.50 18.28 12.53
#